data_AF-A0A7C6HZQ8-F1
#
_entry.id   AF-A0A7C6HZQ8-F1
#
_cell.length_a   1.000
_cell.length_b   1.000
_cell.length_c   1.000
_cell.angle_alpha   90.00
_cell.angle_beta   90.00
_cell.angle_gamma   90.00
#
_symmetry.space_group_name_H-M   'P 1'
#
loop_
_entity.id
_entity.type
_entity.pdbx_description
1 polymer ?
#
loop_
_entity_poly.entity_id
_entity_poly.type
_entity_poly.pdbx_seq_one_letter_code
_entity_poly.pdbx_strand_id
1 'polypeptide(L)' 'MQQDIRNIAIIAHVDHGKTTLVDKMLMAGNLFRDNRLTNDLILDNSDLERERGITILSKNVS' A
#
# COMPACT_ATOMS: atom_id res chain seq x y z
N MET A 1 -10.03 8.10 26.66
CA MET A 1 -9.41 8.87 25.56
C MET A 1 -9.80 8.17 24.27
N GLN A 2 -10.43 8.86 23.34
CA GLN A 2 -10.75 8.30 22.04
C GLN A 2 -9.42 8.12 21.30
N GLN A 3 -9.13 6.91 20.82
CA GLN A 3 -7.96 6.71 19.97
C GLN A 3 -8.25 7.40 18.63
N ASP A 4 -7.38 8.30 18.18
CA ASP A 4 -7.49 9.04 16.93
C ASP A 4 -7.23 8.13 15.70
N ILE A 5 -8.01 7.05 15.60
CA ILE A 5 -7.92 6.06 14.51
C ILE A 5 -8.84 6.50 13.38
N ARG A 6 -8.29 6.55 12.16
CA ARG A 6 -9.01 6.87 10.93
C ARG A 6 -8.96 5.68 9.99
N ASN A 7 -10.11 5.03 9.77
CA ASN A 7 -10.25 4.00 8.75
C ASN A 7 -10.45 4.66 7.39
N ILE A 8 -9.60 4.35 6.42
CA ILE A 8 -9.65 4.89 5.06
C ILE A 8 -9.70 3.75 4.04
N ALA A 9 -10.40 3.97 2.92
CA ALA A 9 -10.43 3.06 1.78
C ALA A 9 -10.13 3.83 0.50
N ILE A 10 -9.27 3.27 -0.36
CA ILE A 10 -8.86 3.88 -1.63
C ILE A 10 -9.49 3.07 -2.77
N ILE A 11 -10.31 3.72 -3.58
CA ILE A 11 -10.98 3.13 -4.75
C ILE A 11 -10.56 3.91 -5.99
N ALA A 12 -10.11 3.21 -7.02
CA ALA A 12 -9.79 3.80 -8.32
C ALA A 12 -9.85 2.74 -9.43
N HIS A 13 -9.94 3.19 -10.67
CA HIS A 13 -9.93 2.35 -11.87
C HIS A 13 -8.56 1.68 -12.12
N VAL A 14 -8.50 0.69 -13.02
CA VAL A 14 -7.26 0.00 -13.41
C VAL A 14 -6.23 1.02 -13.89
N ASP A 15 -4.95 0.81 -13.59
CA ASP A 15 -3.81 1.70 -13.92
C ASP A 15 -3.83 3.12 -13.32
N HIS A 16 -4.74 3.42 -12.38
CA HIS A 16 -4.79 4.74 -11.72
C HIS A 16 -3.80 4.90 -10.55
N GLY A 17 -2.79 4.02 -10.43
CA GLY A 17 -1.73 4.17 -9.43
C GLY A 17 -2.17 4.07 -7.96
N LYS A 18 -3.25 3.32 -7.66
CA LYS A 18 -3.72 3.09 -6.27
C LYS A 18 -2.59 2.62 -5.36
N THR A 19 -1.83 1.64 -5.83
CA THR A 19 -0.74 1.03 -5.08
C THR A 19 0.41 2.01 -4.87
N THR A 20 0.73 2.83 -5.88
CA THR A 20 1.68 3.94 -5.76
C THR A 20 1.25 4.99 -4.74
N LEU A 21 -0.04 5.30 -4.64
CA LEU A 21 -0.57 6.25 -3.66
C LEU A 21 -0.43 5.70 -2.24
N VAL A 22 -0.76 4.42 -2.03
CA VAL A 22 -0.62 3.78 -0.71
C VAL A 22 0.84 3.72 -0.28
N ASP A 23 1.76 3.32 -1.16
CA ASP A 23 3.19 3.28 -0.87
C ASP A 23 3.71 4.64 -0.42
N LYS A 24 3.35 5.71 -1.15
CA LYS A 24 3.75 7.08 -0.78
C LYS A 24 3.14 7.55 0.54
N MET A 25 1.90 7.16 0.85
CA MET A 25 1.28 7.45 2.15
C MET A 25 2.02 6.76 3.29
N LEU A 26 2.41 5.49 3.12
CA LEU A 26 3.15 4.74 4.13
C LEU A 26 4.58 5.28 4.31
N MET A 27 5.24 5.70 3.22
CA MET A 27 6.53 6.40 3.26
C MET A 27 6.43 7.73 4.01
N ALA A 28 5.42 8.56 3.69
CA ALA A 28 5.21 9.85 4.34
C ALA A 28 4.81 9.73 5.82
N GLY A 29 4.18 8.60 6.20
CA GLY A 29 3.80 8.30 7.58
C GLY A 29 4.93 7.79 8.47
N ASN A 30 6.18 7.70 7.96
CA ASN A 30 7.33 7.14 8.68
C ASN A 30 7.06 5.74 9.30
N LEU A 31 6.17 4.95 8.70
CA LEU A 31 5.84 3.61 9.18
C LEU A 31 6.95 2.58 8.89
N PHE A 32 7.93 2.94 8.07
CA PHE A 32 9.07 2.10 7.75
C PHE A 32 10.33 2.56 8.48
N ARG A 33 11.02 1.59 9.07
CA ARG A 33 12.37 1.76 9.61
C ARG A 33 13.34 1.84 8.42
N ASP A 34 14.28 2.78 8.44
CA ASP A 34 15.23 3.14 7.35
C ASP A 34 16.00 1.98 6.67
N ASN A 35 15.90 0.76 7.19
CA ASN A 35 16.67 -0.40 6.76
C ASN A 35 15.83 -1.54 6.15
N ARG A 36 14.59 -1.28 5.71
CA ARG A 36 13.86 -2.21 4.82
C ARG A 36 13.93 -1.73 3.38
N LEU A 37 14.67 -2.47 2.57
CA LEU A 37 14.60 -2.40 1.11
C LEU A 37 13.15 -2.68 0.67
N THR A 38 12.39 -1.63 0.40
CA THR A 38 11.06 -1.70 -0.21
C THR A 38 11.25 -1.98 -1.70
N ASN A 39 11.59 -3.22 -2.03
CA ASN A 39 11.53 -3.68 -3.42
C ASN A 39 10.06 -3.79 -3.82
N ASP A 40 9.62 -2.79 -4.59
CA ASP A 40 8.43 -2.69 -5.42
C ASP A 40 7.08 -3.08 -4.76
N LEU A 41 6.20 -2.07 -4.64
CA LEU A 41 4.76 -2.20 -4.39
C LEU A 41 4.43 -3.08 -3.16
N ILE A 42 4.49 -2.48 -1.98
CA ILE A 42 4.53 -3.16 -0.67
C ILE A 42 3.30 -4.06 -0.42
N LEU A 43 2.20 -3.79 -1.11
CA LEU A 43 0.94 -4.54 -0.98
C LEU A 43 0.85 -5.74 -1.92
N ASP A 44 1.55 -5.72 -3.06
CA ASP A 44 1.44 -6.74 -4.11
C ASP A 44 2.36 -7.92 -3.76
N ASN A 45 1.79 -8.95 -3.14
CA ASN A 45 2.55 -10.08 -2.60
C ASN A 45 2.54 -11.32 -3.50
N SER A 46 1.62 -11.40 -4.47
CA SER A 46 1.52 -12.54 -5.37
C SER A 46 2.33 -12.29 -6.64
N ASP A 47 2.99 -13.30 -7.19
CA ASP A 47 3.75 -13.17 -8.44
C ASP A 47 2.87 -12.64 -9.60
N LEU A 48 1.60 -13.06 -9.63
CA LEU A 48 0.60 -12.58 -10.60
C LEU A 48 0.30 -11.07 -10.45
N GLU A 49 0.27 -10.56 -9.21
CA GLU A 49 0.05 -9.14 -8.93
C GLU A 49 1.24 -8.30 -9.40
N ARG A 50 2.46 -8.80 -9.14
CA ARG A 50 3.71 -8.15 -9.54
C ARG A 50 3.92 -8.17 -11.06
N GLU A 51 3.64 -9.29 -11.71
CA GLU A 51 3.77 -9.46 -13.17
C GLU A 51 2.77 -8.60 -13.94
N ARG A 52 1.55 -8.42 -13.39
CA ARG A 52 0.45 -7.70 -14.04
C ARG A 52 0.31 -6.25 -13.58
N GLY A 53 1.00 -5.82 -12.52
CA GLY A 53 0.86 -4.49 -11.93
C GLY A 53 -0.54 -4.22 -11.36
N ILE A 54 -1.23 -5.26 -10.87
CA ILE A 54 -2.58 -5.15 -10.31
C ILE A 54 -2.61 -5.62 -8.86
N THR A 55 -3.45 -5.00 -8.04
CA THR A 55 -3.76 -5.48 -6.70
C THR A 55 -5.06 -6.28 -6.75
N ILE A 56 -4.98 -7.58 -6.51
CA ILE A 56 -6.13 -8.51 -6.48
C ILE A 56 -6.67 -8.61 -5.06
N LEU A 57 -5.78 -8.63 -4.06
CA LEU A 57 -6.16 -8.69 -2.64
C LEU A 57 -5.64 -7.47 -1.88
N SER A 58 -6.55 -6.60 -1.42
CA SER A 58 -6.20 -5.52 -0.50
C SER A 58 -5.82 -6.08 0.86
N LYS A 59 -4.58 -5.86 1.30
CA LYS A 59 -4.13 -6.20 2.67
C LYS A 59 -4.32 -5.01 3.61
N ASN A 60 -4.70 -5.32 4.86
CA ASN A 60 -4.75 -4.33 5.92
C ASN A 60 -3.31 -3.97 6.34
N VAL A 61 -3.01 -2.68 6.39
CA VAL A 61 -1.81 -2.14 7.03
C VAL A 61 -2.29 -1.43 8.29
N SER A 62 -1.92 -1.97 9.46
CA SER A 62 -2.31 -1.48 10.79
C SER A 62 -1.09 -1.07 11.60
#